data_AF-A0AAW2BR07-F1
#
_entry.id   AF-A0AAW2BR07-F1
#
_cell.length_a   1.000
_cell.length_b   1.000
_cell.length_c   1.000
_cell.angle_alpha   90.00
_cell.angle_beta   90.00
_cell.angle_gamma   90.00
#
_symmetry.space_group_name_H-M   'P 1'
#
loop_
_entity.id
_entity.type
_entity.pdbx_description
1 polymer ?
#
loop_
_entity_poly.entity_id
_entity_poly.type
_entity_poly.pdbx_seq_one_letter_code
_entity_poly.pdbx_strand_id
1 'polypeptide(L)'
;MISTILSHDAERTLTKKPDQQGWIPLHDAVLSGQKSMVKLLLEFDKCTAYIADKKENKTALHFAASHGHIGVIEDLLSSCPDCCELIDSGGQNALNVITLADNLDAKVKERIAQCLKEVGCRLNIVQITKPKDDDDGIIFQFQKGKDPQLLVATLIATVSFAAGFTMPGGYINEKARNRAKQFSEEVQLSKHFL
;
A
#
# COMPACT_ATOMS: atom_id res chain seq x y z
N MET A 1 -6.09 42.63 -7.24
CA MET A 1 -7.57 42.62 -7.31
C MET A 1 -8.14 41.25 -6.95
N ILE A 2 -7.59 40.12 -7.43
CA ILE A 2 -8.05 38.77 -7.04
C ILE A 2 -7.74 38.44 -5.56
N SER A 3 -6.59 38.88 -5.04
CA SER A 3 -6.21 38.71 -3.61
C SER A 3 -7.13 39.45 -2.64
N THR A 4 -7.81 40.51 -3.09
CA THR A 4 -8.69 41.34 -2.25
C THR A 4 -10.08 40.71 -2.12
N ILE A 5 -10.54 39.97 -3.12
CA ILE A 5 -11.87 39.32 -3.13
C ILE A 5 -11.89 38.11 -2.18
N LEU A 6 -10.80 37.35 -2.15
CA LEU A 6 -10.62 36.24 -1.21
C LEU A 6 -10.54 36.68 0.26
N SER A 7 -10.36 37.97 0.57
CA SER A 7 -10.23 38.42 1.97
C SER A 7 -11.57 38.45 2.74
N HIS A 8 -12.71 38.21 2.10
CA HIS A 8 -14.01 38.13 2.78
C HIS A 8 -14.29 36.71 3.32
N ASP A 9 -14.47 36.59 4.64
CA ASP A 9 -14.79 35.33 5.35
C ASP A 9 -16.00 34.57 4.76
N ALA A 10 -16.88 35.24 4.03
CA ALA A 10 -18.03 34.62 3.35
C ALA A 10 -17.63 33.71 2.17
N GLU A 11 -16.49 33.95 1.51
CA GLU A 11 -15.98 33.12 0.42
C GLU A 11 -15.00 32.03 0.88
N ARG A 12 -14.44 32.15 2.10
CA ARG A 12 -13.66 31.07 2.74
C ARG A 12 -14.43 29.76 2.86
N THR A 13 -15.74 29.82 3.01
CA THR A 13 -16.57 28.63 3.08
C THR A 13 -16.88 28.05 1.70
N LEU A 14 -16.81 28.85 0.62
CA LEU A 14 -17.06 28.40 -0.75
C LEU A 14 -15.91 27.54 -1.29
N THR A 15 -14.66 27.83 -0.90
CA THR A 15 -13.51 27.02 -1.35
C THR A 15 -13.56 25.57 -0.91
N LYS A 16 -14.28 25.30 0.20
CA LYS A 16 -14.51 23.95 0.74
C LYS A 16 -15.86 23.36 0.37
N LYS A 17 -16.76 24.12 -0.26
CA LYS A 17 -18.10 23.65 -0.57
C LYS A 17 -18.03 22.75 -1.81
N PRO A 18 -18.23 21.42 -1.68
CA PRO A 18 -18.23 20.57 -2.84
C PRO A 18 -19.46 20.82 -3.70
N ASP A 19 -19.31 20.65 -5.01
CA ASP A 19 -20.42 20.52 -5.94
C ASP A 19 -21.14 19.15 -5.76
N GLN A 20 -22.10 18.85 -6.64
CA GLN A 20 -22.87 17.61 -6.58
C GLN A 20 -22.00 16.34 -6.72
N GLN A 21 -20.79 16.46 -7.30
CA GLN A 21 -19.82 15.39 -7.49
C GLN A 21 -18.74 15.36 -6.39
N GLY A 22 -18.80 16.24 -5.39
CA GLY A 22 -17.76 16.34 -4.38
C GLY A 22 -16.60 17.26 -4.79
N TRP A 23 -16.71 17.98 -5.90
CA TRP A 23 -15.60 18.78 -6.43
C TRP A 23 -15.54 20.15 -5.80
N ILE A 24 -14.32 20.53 -5.42
CA ILE A 24 -13.98 21.86 -4.95
C ILE A 24 -13.20 22.61 -6.04
N PRO A 25 -13.11 23.95 -5.98
CA PRO A 25 -12.35 24.75 -6.95
C PRO A 25 -10.89 24.28 -7.13
N LEU A 26 -10.28 23.69 -6.10
CA LEU A 26 -8.94 23.12 -6.19
C LEU A 26 -8.87 21.93 -7.15
N HIS A 27 -9.90 21.06 -7.22
CA HIS A 27 -9.91 19.94 -8.15
C HIS A 27 -9.89 20.41 -9.60
N ASP A 28 -10.65 21.45 -9.93
CA ASP A 28 -10.70 22.04 -11.27
C ASP A 28 -9.38 22.73 -11.65
N ALA A 29 -8.79 23.49 -10.71
CA ALA A 29 -7.49 24.12 -10.89
C ALA A 29 -6.37 23.10 -11.13
N VAL A 30 -6.39 21.98 -10.39
CA VAL A 30 -5.44 20.88 -10.55
C VAL A 30 -5.65 20.15 -11.86
N LEU A 31 -6.90 19.84 -12.23
CA LEU A 31 -7.24 19.19 -13.49
C LEU A 31 -6.77 20.01 -14.71
N SER A 32 -6.87 21.34 -14.60
CA SER A 32 -6.40 22.27 -15.62
C SER A 32 -4.89 22.51 -15.59
N GLY A 33 -4.15 21.96 -14.61
CA GLY A 33 -2.71 22.19 -14.44
C GLY A 33 -2.35 23.64 -14.07
N GLN A 34 -3.29 24.43 -13.56
CA GLN A 34 -3.09 25.86 -13.28
C GLN A 34 -2.32 26.09 -11.98
N LYS A 35 -0.98 25.97 -12.05
CA LYS A 35 -0.07 26.13 -10.90
C LYS A 35 -0.33 27.38 -10.06
N SER A 36 -0.50 28.54 -10.70
CA SER A 36 -0.74 29.81 -10.00
C SER A 36 -2.04 29.80 -9.19
N MET A 37 -3.09 29.16 -9.70
CA MET A 37 -4.38 29.06 -9.03
C MET A 37 -4.30 28.08 -7.85
N VAL A 38 -3.59 26.96 -8.03
CA VAL A 38 -3.34 25.99 -6.96
C VAL A 38 -2.60 26.63 -5.79
N LYS A 39 -1.52 27.38 -6.05
CA LYS A 39 -0.79 28.09 -4.98
C LYS A 39 -1.69 29.04 -4.22
N LEU A 40 -2.45 29.85 -4.95
CA LEU A 40 -3.33 30.85 -4.37
C LEU A 40 -4.43 30.21 -3.51
N LEU A 41 -5.00 29.08 -3.94
CA LEU A 41 -5.97 28.31 -3.17
C LEU A 41 -5.34 27.64 -1.94
N LEU A 42 -4.11 27.11 -2.03
CA LEU A 42 -3.41 26.49 -0.90
C LEU A 42 -2.92 27.51 0.13
N GLU A 43 -2.48 28.70 -0.31
CA GLU A 43 -2.17 29.84 0.55
C GLU A 43 -3.40 30.29 1.32
N PHE A 44 -4.57 30.18 0.69
CA PHE A 44 -5.83 30.58 1.26
C PHE A 44 -6.37 29.57 2.27
N ASP A 45 -6.35 28.27 1.94
CA ASP A 45 -6.81 27.21 2.83
C ASP A 45 -6.13 25.87 2.53
N LYS A 46 -5.14 25.51 3.34
CA LYS A 46 -4.39 24.24 3.18
C LYS A 46 -5.27 23.00 3.33
N CYS A 47 -6.37 23.08 4.09
CA CYS A 47 -7.24 21.94 4.31
C CYS A 47 -7.94 21.47 3.03
N THR A 48 -8.03 22.31 1.99
CA THR A 48 -8.63 21.92 0.71
C THR A 48 -7.86 20.79 0.02
N ALA A 49 -6.56 20.63 0.30
CA ALA A 49 -5.75 19.55 -0.25
C ALA A 49 -6.19 18.14 0.20
N TYR A 50 -6.89 18.05 1.35
CA TYR A 50 -7.36 16.80 1.95
C TYR A 50 -8.80 16.46 1.57
N ILE A 51 -9.49 17.36 0.87
CA ILE A 51 -10.85 17.12 0.40
C ILE A 51 -10.78 16.17 -0.80
N ALA A 52 -11.57 15.11 -0.73
CA ALA A 52 -11.69 14.13 -1.77
C ALA A 52 -13.01 14.29 -2.53
N ASP A 53 -13.03 13.86 -3.78
CA ASP A 53 -14.25 13.78 -4.56
C ASP A 53 -15.22 12.73 -4.00
N LYS A 54 -16.50 12.85 -4.33
CA LYS A 54 -17.52 11.94 -3.81
C LYS A 54 -17.55 10.61 -4.57
N LYS A 55 -17.12 10.62 -5.84
CA LYS A 55 -17.27 9.48 -6.75
C LYS A 55 -16.22 8.42 -6.47
N GLU A 56 -14.95 8.81 -6.42
CA GLU A 56 -13.83 7.87 -6.33
C GLU A 56 -12.97 8.11 -5.09
N ASN A 57 -13.35 9.03 -4.20
CA ASN A 57 -12.57 9.46 -3.05
C ASN A 57 -11.14 9.92 -3.42
N LYS A 58 -10.98 10.47 -4.62
CA LYS A 58 -9.74 11.03 -5.16
C LYS A 58 -9.55 12.45 -4.66
N THR A 59 -8.37 12.70 -4.12
CA THR A 59 -7.93 14.04 -3.71
C THR A 59 -7.25 14.78 -4.86
N ALA A 60 -7.02 16.08 -4.69
CA ALA A 60 -6.23 16.91 -5.59
C ALA A 60 -4.90 16.24 -6.02
N LEU A 61 -4.18 15.59 -5.11
CA LEU A 61 -2.91 14.92 -5.44
C LEU A 61 -3.10 13.74 -6.41
N HIS A 62 -4.18 12.96 -6.27
CA HIS A 62 -4.49 11.86 -7.19
C HIS A 62 -4.75 12.36 -8.61
N PHE A 63 -5.50 13.46 -8.75
CA PHE A 63 -5.74 14.08 -10.05
C PHE A 63 -4.45 14.63 -10.66
N ALA A 64 -3.62 15.33 -9.88
CA ALA A 64 -2.34 15.87 -10.35
C ALA A 64 -1.40 14.76 -10.83
N ALA A 65 -1.32 13.65 -10.07
CA ALA A 65 -0.57 12.45 -10.41
C ALA A 65 -1.08 11.81 -11.72
N SER A 66 -2.40 11.61 -11.82
CA SER A 66 -3.04 11.00 -13.00
C SER A 66 -2.89 11.82 -14.29
N HIS A 67 -2.64 13.13 -14.20
CA HIS A 67 -2.46 14.03 -15.35
C HIS A 67 -1.01 14.44 -15.56
N GLY A 68 -0.09 14.00 -14.69
CA GLY A 68 1.34 14.26 -14.84
C GLY A 68 1.77 15.70 -14.54
N HIS A 69 0.98 16.44 -13.76
CA HIS A 69 1.25 17.84 -13.46
C HIS A 69 2.31 18.00 -12.36
N ILE A 70 3.57 17.74 -12.72
CA ILE A 70 4.72 17.75 -11.79
C ILE A 70 4.77 19.04 -10.95
N GLY A 71 4.64 20.21 -11.60
CA GLY A 71 4.73 21.49 -10.89
C GLY A 71 3.60 21.73 -9.87
N VAL A 72 2.42 21.14 -10.09
CA VAL A 72 1.29 21.18 -9.16
C VAL A 72 1.51 20.20 -8.01
N ILE A 73 2.06 19.02 -8.30
CA ILE A 73 2.45 18.01 -7.29
C ILE A 73 3.50 18.57 -6.34
N GLU A 74 4.54 19.22 -6.87
CA GLU A 74 5.59 19.87 -6.06
C GLU A 74 5.00 20.92 -5.11
N ASP A 75 4.09 21.76 -5.59
CA ASP A 75 3.45 22.80 -4.77
C ASP A 75 2.51 22.21 -3.70
N LEU A 76 1.75 21.17 -4.06
CA LEU A 76 0.88 20.44 -3.13
C LEU A 76 1.69 19.78 -2.02
N LEU A 77 2.76 19.06 -2.37
CA LEU A 77 3.64 18.38 -1.41
C LEU A 77 4.43 19.37 -0.54
N SER A 78 4.87 20.50 -1.12
CA SER A 78 5.52 21.57 -0.36
C SER A 78 4.60 22.18 0.69
N SER A 79 3.30 22.25 0.39
CA SER A 79 2.30 22.84 1.28
C SER A 79 1.74 21.84 2.28
N CYS A 80 1.54 20.58 1.86
CA CYS A 80 0.86 19.51 2.59
C CYS A 80 1.55 18.16 2.26
N PRO A 81 2.68 17.81 2.90
CA PRO A 81 3.38 16.55 2.62
C PRO A 81 2.52 15.32 2.98
N ASP A 82 1.71 15.42 4.03
CA ASP A 82 0.87 14.31 4.52
C ASP A 82 -0.21 13.86 3.54
N CYS A 83 -0.56 14.70 2.55
CA CYS A 83 -1.63 14.37 1.59
C CYS A 83 -1.29 13.17 0.69
N CYS A 84 -0.04 12.72 0.69
CA CYS A 84 0.39 11.59 -0.12
C CYS A 84 0.11 10.21 0.48
N GLU A 85 -0.25 10.13 1.75
CA GLU A 85 -0.72 8.89 2.38
C GLU A 85 -2.22 8.63 2.13
N LEU A 86 -2.93 9.63 1.61
CA LEU A 86 -4.35 9.52 1.33
C LEU A 86 -4.60 8.49 0.23
N ILE A 87 -5.63 7.67 0.43
CA ILE A 87 -6.05 6.62 -0.49
C ILE A 87 -7.40 6.96 -1.11
N ASP A 88 -7.55 6.62 -2.38
CA ASP A 88 -8.83 6.66 -3.08
C ASP A 88 -9.73 5.48 -2.68
N SER A 89 -10.93 5.43 -3.25
CA SER A 89 -11.92 4.38 -3.01
C SER A 89 -11.48 3.00 -3.50
N GLY A 90 -10.46 2.94 -4.36
CA GLY A 90 -9.80 1.71 -4.80
C GLY A 90 -8.64 1.27 -3.90
N GLY A 91 -8.35 2.03 -2.83
CA GLY A 91 -7.20 1.79 -1.94
C GLY A 91 -5.87 2.26 -2.53
N GLN A 92 -5.91 3.11 -3.56
CA GLN A 92 -4.73 3.55 -4.29
C GLN A 92 -4.29 4.92 -3.77
N ASN A 93 -2.99 5.09 -3.56
CA ASN A 93 -2.41 6.40 -3.33
C ASN A 93 -1.98 7.05 -4.66
N ALA A 94 -1.55 8.31 -4.60
CA ALA A 94 -1.04 9.04 -5.77
C ALA A 94 0.10 8.30 -6.50
N LEU A 95 0.94 7.56 -5.77
CA LEU A 95 2.05 6.79 -6.33
C LEU A 95 1.57 5.55 -7.13
N ASN A 96 0.45 4.94 -6.75
CA ASN A 96 -0.15 3.85 -7.52
C ASN A 96 -0.93 4.37 -8.72
N VAL A 97 -1.57 5.54 -8.59
CA VAL A 97 -2.31 6.14 -9.71
C VAL A 97 -1.38 6.44 -10.88
N ILE A 98 -0.14 6.89 -10.65
CA ILE A 98 0.81 7.13 -11.75
C ILE A 98 1.26 5.84 -12.47
N THR A 99 1.30 4.70 -11.78
CA THR A 99 1.76 3.44 -12.41
C THR A 99 0.68 2.90 -13.34
N LEU A 100 -0.59 3.07 -12.95
CA LEU A 100 -1.78 2.64 -13.70
C LEU A 100 -2.19 3.63 -14.79
N ALA A 101 -1.71 4.87 -14.77
CA ALA A 101 -2.03 5.85 -15.78
C ALA A 101 -1.31 5.56 -17.10
N ASP A 102 -2.00 5.01 -18.09
CA ASP A 102 -1.38 4.64 -19.39
C ASP A 102 -0.99 5.85 -20.26
N ASN A 103 -1.56 7.02 -19.98
CA ASN A 103 -1.40 8.23 -20.81
C ASN A 103 -0.20 9.11 -20.44
N LEU A 104 0.68 8.68 -19.52
CA LEU A 104 1.87 9.43 -19.11
C LEU A 104 3.16 8.85 -19.66
N ASP A 105 4.06 9.74 -20.10
CA ASP A 105 5.42 9.38 -20.46
C ASP A 105 6.17 8.73 -19.29
N ALA A 106 6.97 7.70 -19.57
CA ALA A 106 7.77 7.00 -18.57
C ALA A 106 8.68 7.96 -17.77
N LYS A 107 9.24 8.99 -18.42
CA LYS A 107 10.06 10.01 -17.78
C LYS A 107 9.27 10.88 -16.80
N VAL A 108 8.01 11.21 -17.12
CA VAL A 108 7.13 11.99 -16.23
C VAL A 108 6.75 11.13 -15.03
N LYS A 109 6.39 9.86 -15.25
CA LYS A 109 6.13 8.90 -14.17
C LYS A 109 7.31 8.76 -13.22
N GLU A 110 8.52 8.62 -13.75
CA GLU A 110 9.74 8.51 -12.96
C GLU A 110 9.98 9.75 -12.09
N ARG A 111 9.84 10.95 -12.67
CA ARG A 111 9.98 12.21 -11.93
C ARG A 111 8.96 12.34 -10.79
N ILE A 112 7.69 12.02 -11.05
CA ILE A 112 6.64 12.11 -10.03
C ILE A 112 6.88 11.06 -8.94
N ALA A 113 7.26 9.84 -9.32
CA ALA A 113 7.61 8.79 -8.39
C ALA A 113 8.78 9.20 -7.50
N GLN A 114 9.78 9.90 -8.05
CA GLN A 114 10.89 10.43 -7.29
C GLN A 114 10.40 11.48 -6.27
N CYS A 115 9.62 12.47 -6.68
CA CYS A 115 9.09 13.51 -5.77
C CYS A 115 8.26 12.89 -4.63
N LEU A 116 7.42 11.90 -4.93
CA LEU A 116 6.61 11.23 -3.90
C LEU A 116 7.46 10.34 -2.97
N LYS A 117 8.51 9.69 -3.49
CA LYS A 117 9.45 8.91 -2.65
C LYS A 117 10.23 9.79 -1.69
N GLU A 118 10.64 10.98 -2.12
CA GLU A 118 11.36 11.95 -1.27
C GLU A 118 10.53 12.40 -0.06
N VAL A 119 9.21 12.52 -0.22
CA VAL A 119 8.26 12.86 0.86
C VAL A 119 7.94 11.64 1.75
N GLY A 120 8.38 10.44 1.38
CA GLY A 120 8.19 9.22 2.16
C GLY A 120 6.89 8.47 1.87
N CYS A 121 6.21 8.77 0.76
CA CYS A 121 4.95 8.13 0.39
C CYS A 121 5.19 6.63 0.12
N ARG A 122 4.67 5.77 0.98
CA ARG A 122 4.86 4.31 0.85
C ARG A 122 4.08 3.78 -0.35
N LEU A 123 4.65 2.83 -1.08
CA LEU A 123 3.90 2.00 -2.03
C LEU A 123 2.90 1.14 -1.25
N ASN A 124 1.69 1.65 -1.03
CA ASN A 124 0.61 0.84 -0.49
C ASN A 124 -0.03 0.09 -1.64
N ILE A 125 0.43 -1.12 -1.94
CA ILE A 125 -0.28 -2.02 -2.86
C ILE A 125 -1.49 -2.56 -2.10
N VAL A 126 -2.60 -1.83 -2.16
CA VAL A 126 -3.93 -2.36 -1.87
C VAL A 126 -4.71 -2.23 -3.17
N GLN A 127 -4.59 -3.21 -4.06
CA GLN A 127 -5.55 -3.36 -5.13
C GLN A 127 -6.81 -3.96 -4.53
N ILE A 128 -7.77 -3.11 -4.13
CA ILE A 128 -9.17 -3.49 -4.17
C ILE A 128 -9.71 -2.86 -5.45
N THR A 129 -9.28 -3.39 -6.59
CA THR A 129 -10.02 -3.14 -7.83
C THR A 129 -11.40 -3.77 -7.62
N LYS A 130 -12.42 -2.93 -7.46
CA LYS A 130 -13.80 -3.40 -7.66
C LYS A 130 -13.82 -4.07 -9.03
N PRO A 131 -14.31 -5.31 -9.12
CA PRO A 131 -14.46 -5.97 -10.41
C PRO A 131 -15.34 -5.06 -11.27
N LYS A 132 -14.89 -4.80 -12.51
CA LYS A 132 -15.83 -4.44 -13.56
C LYS A 132 -16.85 -5.57 -13.57
N ASP A 133 -18.11 -5.18 -13.46
CA ASP A 133 -19.27 -6.06 -13.67
C ASP A 133 -18.93 -6.97 -14.84
N ASP A 134 -18.80 -8.28 -14.60
CA ASP A 134 -18.84 -9.41 -15.52
C ASP A 134 -18.42 -10.66 -14.72
N ASP A 135 -19.26 -11.68 -14.77
CA ASP A 135 -19.34 -12.85 -13.90
C ASP A 135 -18.05 -13.64 -13.59
N ASP A 136 -18.14 -14.36 -12.47
CA ASP A 136 -17.37 -15.53 -12.04
C ASP A 136 -15.96 -15.33 -11.44
N GLY A 137 -15.92 -15.48 -10.11
CA GLY A 137 -14.74 -15.99 -9.40
C GLY A 137 -14.01 -14.96 -8.55
N ILE A 138 -14.25 -15.02 -7.25
CA ILE A 138 -13.44 -14.32 -6.25
C ILE A 138 -12.05 -14.95 -6.23
N ILE A 139 -11.14 -14.43 -7.04
CA ILE A 139 -9.71 -14.75 -6.94
C ILE A 139 -9.08 -13.68 -6.03
N PHE A 140 -8.94 -14.00 -4.75
CA PHE A 140 -8.11 -13.23 -3.83
C PHE A 140 -6.64 -13.34 -4.24
N GLN A 141 -6.11 -12.37 -4.99
CA GLN A 141 -4.67 -12.27 -5.24
C GLN A 141 -4.01 -11.30 -4.26
N PHE A 142 -3.40 -11.85 -3.22
CA PHE A 142 -2.44 -11.13 -2.37
C PHE A 142 -1.10 -11.01 -3.11
N GLN A 143 -0.75 -9.83 -3.61
CA GLN A 143 0.55 -9.62 -4.26
C GLN A 143 1.57 -8.95 -3.34
N LYS A 144 2.34 -9.81 -2.67
CA LYS A 144 3.80 -9.80 -2.60
C LYS A 144 4.50 -8.45 -2.32
N GLY A 145 4.28 -7.92 -1.12
CA GLY A 145 5.12 -6.88 -0.52
C GLY A 145 6.09 -7.49 0.50
N LYS A 146 7.19 -8.07 0.00
CA LYS A 146 8.49 -8.33 0.67
C LYS A 146 9.23 -9.34 -0.20
N ASP A 147 10.48 -9.05 -0.52
CA ASP A 147 11.34 -9.87 -1.38
C ASP A 147 11.17 -11.37 -1.06
N PRO A 148 11.11 -12.28 -2.05
CA PRO A 148 11.02 -13.73 -1.79
C PRO A 148 12.13 -14.21 -0.83
N GLN A 149 13.25 -13.49 -0.78
CA GLN A 149 14.34 -13.70 0.17
C GLN A 149 13.92 -13.53 1.64
N LEU A 150 13.02 -12.60 1.97
CA LEU A 150 12.58 -12.37 3.35
C LEU A 150 11.61 -13.44 3.84
N LEU A 151 10.75 -13.97 2.96
CA LEU A 151 9.88 -15.10 3.29
C LEU A 151 10.72 -16.36 3.57
N VAL A 152 11.71 -16.61 2.71
CA VAL A 152 12.69 -17.69 2.92
C VAL A 152 13.45 -17.48 4.23
N ALA A 153 13.94 -16.27 4.50
CA ALA A 153 14.66 -15.96 5.74
C ALA A 153 13.79 -16.14 7.00
N THR A 154 12.53 -15.70 6.96
CA THR A 154 11.59 -15.84 8.08
C THR A 154 11.27 -17.32 8.33
N LEU A 155 11.06 -18.10 7.26
CA LEU A 155 10.82 -19.54 7.35
C LEU A 155 12.04 -20.28 7.92
N ILE A 156 13.25 -20.00 7.42
CA ILE A 156 14.49 -20.60 7.96
C ILE A 156 14.66 -20.25 9.44
N ALA A 157 14.48 -18.97 9.81
CA ALA A 157 14.63 -18.54 11.21
C ALA A 157 13.65 -19.26 12.15
N THR A 158 12.38 -19.40 11.74
CA THR A 158 11.35 -20.07 12.55
C THR A 158 11.57 -21.58 12.66
N VAL A 159 11.96 -22.26 11.57
CA VAL A 159 12.28 -23.70 11.60
C VAL A 159 13.54 -23.98 12.42
N SER A 160 14.60 -23.19 12.26
CA SER A 160 15.84 -23.35 13.04
C SER A 160 15.63 -23.06 14.53
N PHE A 161 14.85 -22.03 14.86
CA PHE A 161 14.51 -21.73 16.25
C PHE A 161 13.69 -22.86 16.88
N ALA A 162 12.67 -23.37 16.19
CA ALA A 162 11.88 -24.50 16.66
C ALA A 162 12.73 -25.78 16.83
N ALA A 163 13.65 -26.05 15.91
CA ALA A 163 14.57 -27.19 16.01
C ALA A 163 15.57 -27.04 17.19
N GLY A 164 15.99 -25.81 17.52
CA GLY A 164 16.84 -25.54 18.67
C GLY A 164 16.20 -25.86 20.02
N PHE A 165 14.86 -25.78 20.11
CA PHE A 165 14.10 -26.13 21.31
C PHE A 165 13.39 -27.49 21.24
N THR A 166 13.32 -28.13 20.06
CA THR A 166 12.78 -29.50 19.97
C THR A 166 13.78 -30.46 20.60
N MET A 167 13.45 -30.83 21.84
CA MET A 167 14.19 -31.75 22.70
C MET A 167 14.62 -33.04 21.98
N PRO A 168 15.67 -33.74 22.45
CA PRO A 168 16.13 -35.01 21.89
C PRO A 168 15.05 -36.09 22.07
N GLY A 169 14.09 -36.12 21.15
CA GLY A 169 13.05 -37.13 21.04
C GLY A 169 13.61 -38.32 20.29
N GLY A 170 14.21 -39.26 21.01
CA GLY A 170 14.58 -40.56 20.47
C GLY A 170 13.34 -41.27 19.93
N TYR A 171 13.30 -41.56 18.64
CA TYR A 171 12.30 -42.45 18.05
C TYR A 171 12.57 -43.89 18.49
N ILE A 172 12.12 -44.22 19.70
CA ILE A 172 12.04 -45.59 20.19
C ILE A 172 10.87 -46.26 19.49
N ASN A 173 11.14 -46.86 18.34
CA ASN A 173 10.21 -47.74 17.66
C ASN A 173 9.91 -48.94 18.59
N GLU A 174 8.68 -49.03 19.08
CA GLU A 174 8.24 -50.11 19.97
C GLU A 174 8.41 -51.49 19.31
N LYS A 175 8.32 -51.54 17.97
CA LYS A 175 8.61 -52.74 17.17
C LYS A 175 10.09 -53.14 17.21
N ALA A 176 11.00 -52.18 17.34
CA ALA A 176 12.44 -52.44 17.53
C ALA A 176 12.76 -52.82 18.98
N ARG A 177 12.09 -52.20 19.97
CA ARG A 177 12.22 -52.57 21.39
C ARG A 177 11.76 -54.01 21.66
N ASN A 178 10.64 -54.42 21.07
CA ASN A 178 10.11 -55.77 21.26
C ASN A 178 10.96 -56.83 20.55
N ARG A 179 11.56 -56.51 19.39
CA ARG A 179 12.54 -57.39 18.74
C ARG A 179 13.84 -57.54 19.54
N ALA A 180 14.33 -56.46 20.15
CA ALA A 180 15.52 -56.54 21.02
C ALA A 180 15.25 -57.32 22.31
N LYS A 181 14.05 -57.19 22.90
CA LYS A 181 13.64 -58.00 24.05
C LYS A 181 13.50 -59.48 23.71
N GLN A 182 12.91 -59.80 22.55
CA GLN A 182 12.78 -61.19 22.10
C GLN A 182 14.14 -61.83 21.80
N PHE A 183 15.08 -61.06 21.23
CA PHE A 183 16.46 -61.53 21.01
C PHE A 183 17.22 -61.71 22.33
N SER A 184 16.96 -60.87 23.34
CA SER A 184 17.53 -61.01 24.69
C SER A 184 17.03 -62.25 25.43
N GLU A 185 15.74 -62.58 25.30
CA GLU A 185 15.13 -63.75 25.95
C GLU A 185 15.56 -65.07 25.28
N GLU A 186 15.69 -65.11 23.94
CA GLU A 186 16.22 -66.29 23.23
C GLU A 186 17.68 -66.59 23.60
N VAL A 187 18.50 -65.55 23.82
CA VAL A 187 19.91 -65.74 24.26
C VAL A 187 20.00 -66.21 25.72
N GLN A 188 19.01 -65.90 26.57
CA GLN A 188 18.97 -66.39 27.96
C GLN A 188 18.46 -67.84 28.08
N LEU A 189 17.51 -68.27 27.23
CA LEU A 189 17.01 -69.66 27.23
C LEU A 189 18.04 -70.68 26.69
N SER A 190 18.97 -70.25 25.83
CA SER A 190 20.03 -71.12 25.30
C SER A 190 21.19 -71.38 26.28
N LYS A 191 21.24 -70.70 27.43
CA LYS A 191 22.26 -70.92 28.48
C LYS A 191 21.82 -71.85 29.61
N HIS A 192 20.63 -72.44 29.51
CA HIS A 192 20.08 -73.32 30.55
C HIS A 192 19.92 -74.78 30.10
N PHE A 193 20.43 -75.14 28.92
CA PHE A 193 20.39 -76.50 28.35
C PHE A 193 21.73 -77.04 27.81
N LEU A 194 22.86 -76.45 28.21
CA LEU A 194 24.21 -77.04 28.14
C LEU A 194 25.11 -76.44 29.21
#